data_AF-A0A8D8HET9-F1
#
_entry.id   AF-A0A8D8HET9-F1
#
_cell.length_a   1.000
_cell.length_b   1.000
_cell.length_c   1.000
_cell.angle_alpha   90.00
_cell.angle_beta   90.00
_cell.angle_gamma   90.00
#
_symmetry.space_group_name_H-M   'P 1'
#
loop_
_entity.id
_entity.type
_entity.pdbx_description
1 polymer ?
#
loop_
_entity_poly.entity_id
_entity_poly.type
_entity_poly.pdbx_seq_one_letter_code
_entity_poly.pdbx_strand_id
1 'polypeptide(L)'
;MILTQKPWQGSIPKRLIVAVMIFIACLTSFMLRVNMSINLLAMVQPTTGNSTSAVNVTTDNATTFSSDPVANYGPRYAWGQRTQSNILGAYFYGYLLTSLPAGLLAERYGPKALVTASFVGSAVVTAVTPALAAYSAWAVIGSRALIGLLAGFVYPTLHNLISRWIPPNERGKVIACISGGSTFGTVLTWPIAGILTEKFGWAYSFYLPALFVLLIAILWVALIEDSPAEHKSITPTERQFIEESFGDTISKTKTFPPYKQVFTSLPYLALLVLHYGNFWGMNFFITQTPKFMNEVLGFKLANAGILSSLPYMARMFSGFFFGFIGDLIRQKDLLSTTAIRKSFCLFSHLIPAVFLIIIPFVGQDPLVCVGLIVSCLGFNGASTITNLVNAQDLAPNFAATLYGFMNFLGTTAGFLA
;
A
#
# COMPACT_ATOMS: atom_id res chain seq x y z
N MET A 1 -14.72 16.32 12.39
CA MET A 1 -15.17 17.39 13.31
C MET A 1 -15.43 16.84 14.74
N ILE A 2 -14.47 16.12 15.36
CA ILE A 2 -14.47 15.76 16.80
C ILE A 2 -13.01 15.51 17.23
N LEU A 3 -12.16 16.52 17.09
CA LEU A 3 -10.83 16.60 17.74
C LEU A 3 -10.76 17.81 18.69
N THR A 4 -11.92 18.37 19.05
CA THR A 4 -12.07 19.69 19.65
C THR A 4 -12.80 19.66 21.00
N GLN A 5 -12.88 18.51 21.68
CA GLN A 5 -13.61 18.43 22.96
C GLN A 5 -12.89 19.08 24.16
N LYS A 6 -11.66 19.59 24.00
CA LYS A 6 -11.07 20.55 24.95
C LYS A 6 -10.48 21.76 24.20
N PRO A 7 -10.71 23.00 24.66
CA PRO A 7 -10.14 24.18 24.05
C PRO A 7 -8.61 24.10 24.10
N TRP A 8 -7.99 24.42 22.97
CA TRP A 8 -6.55 24.37 22.74
C TRP A 8 -5.84 25.42 23.60
N GLN A 9 -5.40 25.04 24.80
CA GLN A 9 -4.47 25.86 25.57
C GLN A 9 -3.06 25.72 24.99
N GLY A 10 -2.77 26.54 23.97
CA GLY A 10 -1.43 27.08 23.70
C GLY A 10 -0.43 26.27 22.87
N SER A 11 -0.60 24.97 22.61
CA SER A 11 0.36 24.19 21.79
C SER A 11 -0.28 23.03 21.04
N ILE A 12 0.28 22.68 19.87
CA ILE A 12 -0.14 21.54 19.08
C ILE A 12 0.13 20.24 19.88
N PRO A 13 -0.88 19.38 20.11
CA PRO A 13 -0.73 18.11 20.81
C PRO A 13 0.33 17.23 20.15
N LYS A 14 1.24 16.68 20.96
CA LYS A 14 2.28 15.79 20.46
C LYS A 14 1.69 14.50 19.88
N ARG A 15 0.56 14.02 20.40
CA ARG A 15 -0.17 12.88 19.80
C ARG A 15 -0.63 13.13 18.36
N LEU A 16 -0.94 14.39 18.01
CA LEU A 16 -1.29 14.75 16.63
C LEU A 16 -0.05 14.69 15.72
N ILE A 17 1.10 15.17 16.21
CA ILE A 17 2.37 15.04 15.49
C ILE A 17 2.69 13.56 15.25
N VAL A 18 2.53 12.71 16.27
CA VAL A 18 2.69 11.25 16.12
C VAL A 18 1.74 10.69 15.06
N ALA A 19 0.46 11.07 15.05
CA ALA A 19 -0.49 10.62 14.04
C ALA A 19 -0.11 11.05 12.61
N VAL A 20 0.36 12.29 12.44
CA VAL A 20 0.84 12.80 11.14
C VAL A 20 2.10 12.05 10.70
N MET A 21 3.05 11.82 11.61
CA MET A 21 4.25 11.06 11.30
C MET A 21 3.94 9.60 10.96
N ILE A 22 2.94 8.97 11.61
CA ILE A 22 2.44 7.62 11.25
C ILE A 22 1.90 7.62 9.81
N PHE A 23 1.13 8.65 9.42
CA PHE A 23 0.64 8.80 8.05
C PHE A 23 1.81 8.90 7.05
N ILE A 24 2.77 9.79 7.32
CA ILE A 24 3.94 10.02 6.46
C ILE A 24 4.81 8.75 6.39
N ALA A 25 4.94 8.02 7.50
CA ALA A 25 5.69 6.76 7.56
C ALA A 25 5.08 5.68 6.65
N CYS A 26 3.75 5.60 6.59
CA CYS A 26 3.06 4.70 5.69
C CYS A 26 3.19 5.13 4.23
N LEU A 27 3.10 6.44 3.97
CA LEU A 27 3.29 7.04 2.66
C LEU A 27 4.67 6.71 2.09
N THR A 28 5.75 6.93 2.85
CA THR A 28 7.12 6.68 2.39
C THR A 28 7.40 5.19 2.18
N SER A 29 6.87 4.33 3.07
CA SER A 29 6.97 2.87 2.92
C SER A 29 6.31 2.40 1.61
N PHE A 30 5.12 2.91 1.29
CA PHE A 30 4.44 2.57 0.03
C PHE A 30 5.13 3.18 -1.19
N MET A 31 5.72 4.36 -1.06
CA MET A 31 6.49 4.97 -2.13
C MET A 31 7.64 4.08 -2.60
N LEU A 32 8.41 3.50 -1.67
CA LEU A 32 9.48 2.55 -2.02
C LEU A 32 8.95 1.20 -2.54
N ARG A 33 7.74 0.80 -2.11
CA ARG A 33 7.11 -0.45 -2.56
C ARG A 33 6.68 -0.39 -4.02
N VAL A 34 5.95 0.65 -4.41
CA VAL A 34 5.26 0.72 -5.71
C VAL A 34 6.09 1.35 -6.82
N ASN A 35 7.17 2.05 -6.48
CA ASN A 35 8.07 2.68 -7.46
C ASN A 35 8.57 1.71 -8.53
N MET A 36 8.80 0.43 -8.17
CA MET A 36 9.34 -0.56 -9.10
C MET A 36 8.40 -0.88 -10.27
N SER A 37 7.07 -0.83 -10.10
CA SER A 37 6.14 -1.23 -11.17
C SER A 37 6.12 -0.25 -12.36
N ILE A 38 6.38 1.03 -12.13
CA ILE A 38 6.58 2.03 -13.19
C ILE A 38 7.99 1.93 -13.77
N ASN A 39 9.02 1.90 -12.92
CA ASN A 39 10.41 1.93 -13.38
C ASN A 39 10.77 0.71 -14.24
N LEU A 40 10.20 -0.46 -13.92
CA LEU A 40 10.45 -1.68 -14.68
C LEU A 40 10.07 -1.54 -16.16
N LEU A 41 9.05 -0.74 -16.50
CA LEU A 41 8.64 -0.47 -17.88
C LEU A 41 9.73 0.26 -18.68
N ALA A 42 10.50 1.12 -18.01
CA ALA A 42 11.61 1.84 -18.62
C ALA A 42 12.94 1.08 -18.59
N MET A 43 13.10 0.14 -17.65
CA MET A 43 14.30 -0.67 -17.48
C MET A 43 14.35 -1.87 -18.42
N VAL A 44 13.22 -2.29 -18.99
CA VAL A 44 13.15 -3.47 -19.85
C VAL A 44 13.14 -3.09 -21.33
N GLN A 45 13.76 -3.92 -22.15
CA GLN A 45 13.68 -3.78 -23.60
C GLN A 45 12.24 -4.00 -24.07
N PRO A 46 11.72 -3.18 -24.99
CA PRO A 46 10.39 -3.43 -25.55
C PRO A 46 10.36 -4.84 -26.10
N THR A 47 9.33 -5.62 -25.73
CA THR A 47 9.08 -6.91 -26.36
C THR A 47 8.75 -6.62 -27.81
N THR A 48 9.74 -6.73 -28.68
CA THR A 48 9.50 -6.74 -30.13
C THR A 48 8.67 -7.98 -30.37
N GLY A 49 7.35 -7.80 -30.53
CA GLY A 49 6.54 -8.81 -31.19
C GLY A 49 7.24 -9.17 -32.50
N ASN A 50 7.23 -10.45 -32.87
CA ASN A 50 7.77 -10.95 -34.12
C ASN A 50 7.43 -10.03 -35.31
N SER A 51 8.28 -9.05 -35.60
CA SER A 51 8.40 -8.47 -36.93
C SER A 51 9.25 -9.41 -37.77
N THR A 52 8.88 -10.70 -37.82
CA THR A 52 9.18 -11.55 -38.97
C THR A 52 8.25 -11.09 -40.08
N SER A 53 8.61 -9.97 -40.69
CA SER A 53 8.17 -9.53 -41.99
C SER A 53 9.19 -8.50 -42.45
N ALA A 54 10.41 -8.99 -42.70
CA ALA A 54 11.18 -8.47 -43.83
C ALA A 54 10.34 -8.79 -45.08
N VAL A 55 9.30 -7.99 -45.33
CA VAL A 55 8.64 -8.00 -46.62
C VAL A 55 9.62 -7.29 -47.55
N ASN A 56 10.33 -8.08 -48.36
CA ASN A 56 10.96 -7.56 -49.56
C ASN A 56 9.85 -7.07 -50.49
N VAL A 57 9.32 -5.87 -50.25
CA VAL A 57 8.53 -5.12 -51.22
C VAL A 57 9.50 -4.22 -51.95
N THR A 58 9.99 -4.69 -53.10
CA THR A 58 10.51 -3.81 -54.13
C THR A 58 9.33 -3.13 -54.81
N THR A 59 8.93 -1.94 -54.36
CA THR A 59 8.22 -0.96 -55.19
C THR A 59 8.38 0.44 -54.62
N ASP A 60 8.80 1.33 -55.51
CA ASP A 60 9.03 2.75 -55.34
C ASP A 60 7.88 3.51 -54.67
N ASN A 61 8.18 4.13 -53.52
CA ASN A 61 7.75 5.47 -53.08
C ASN A 61 8.02 5.57 -51.57
N ALA A 62 9.20 6.09 -51.24
CA ALA A 62 9.65 6.29 -49.86
C ALA A 62 8.82 7.37 -49.15
N THR A 63 7.67 6.96 -48.60
CA THR A 63 7.14 7.57 -47.39
C THR A 63 7.85 6.90 -46.24
N THR A 64 8.88 7.55 -45.71
CA THR A 64 9.55 7.14 -44.48
C THR A 64 8.52 7.13 -43.35
N PHE A 65 7.98 5.96 -43.03
CA PHE A 65 7.39 5.72 -41.72
C PHE A 65 8.51 5.90 -40.71
N SER A 66 8.58 7.07 -40.09
CA SER A 66 9.39 7.29 -38.92
C SER A 66 8.86 6.35 -37.84
N SER A 67 9.50 5.21 -37.66
CA SER A 67 9.41 4.50 -36.39
C SER A 67 9.89 5.49 -35.34
N ASP A 68 8.96 6.09 -34.59
CA ASP A 68 9.30 7.01 -33.51
C ASP A 68 10.41 6.34 -32.67
N PRO A 69 11.57 7.00 -32.49
CA PRO A 69 12.67 6.39 -31.79
C PRO A 69 12.18 5.98 -30.40
N VAL A 70 12.41 4.72 -30.03
CA VAL A 70 12.09 4.20 -28.70
C VAL A 70 12.65 5.16 -27.67
N ALA A 71 11.76 5.78 -26.89
CA ALA A 71 12.15 6.83 -25.96
C ALA A 71 13.28 6.35 -25.04
N ASN A 72 14.37 7.12 -24.99
CA ASN A 72 15.56 6.75 -24.24
C ASN A 72 15.42 7.21 -22.78
N TYR A 73 15.15 6.26 -21.89
CA TYR A 73 15.02 6.50 -20.45
C TYR A 73 16.27 6.07 -19.65
N GLY A 74 17.35 5.68 -20.34
CA GLY A 74 18.54 5.06 -19.75
C GLY A 74 18.76 3.63 -20.22
N PRO A 75 19.73 2.90 -19.61
CA PRO A 75 20.04 1.52 -19.97
C PRO A 75 18.82 0.60 -19.86
N ARG A 76 18.65 -0.31 -20.83
CA ARG A 76 17.56 -1.30 -20.88
C ARG A 76 18.12 -2.71 -20.86
N TYR A 77 17.45 -3.60 -20.14
CA TYR A 77 17.88 -4.97 -19.91
C TYR A 77 16.92 -5.98 -20.56
N ALA A 78 17.49 -7.07 -21.07
CA ALA A 78 16.74 -8.18 -21.69
C ALA A 78 16.11 -9.10 -20.62
N TRP A 79 15.22 -8.55 -19.79
CA TRP A 79 14.52 -9.30 -18.74
C TRP A 79 13.18 -9.80 -19.25
N GLY A 80 13.06 -11.12 -19.42
CA GLY A 80 11.79 -11.76 -19.80
C GLY A 80 10.71 -11.63 -18.72
N GLN A 81 9.46 -11.97 -19.08
CA GLN A 81 8.28 -11.86 -18.22
C GLN A 81 8.48 -12.50 -16.84
N ARG A 82 9.09 -13.70 -16.77
CA ARG A 82 9.34 -14.41 -15.50
C ARG A 82 10.27 -13.62 -14.58
N THR A 83 11.31 -13.00 -15.11
CA THR A 83 12.25 -12.18 -14.34
C THR A 83 11.57 -10.91 -13.84
N GLN A 84 10.75 -10.26 -14.67
CA GLN A 84 9.95 -9.10 -14.28
C GLN A 84 9.01 -9.43 -13.12
N SER A 85 8.27 -10.53 -13.22
CA SER A 85 7.38 -11.02 -12.15
C SER A 85 8.15 -11.33 -10.87
N ASN A 86 9.33 -11.97 -10.97
CA ASN A 86 10.17 -12.24 -9.81
C ASN A 86 10.68 -10.95 -9.14
N ILE A 87 11.06 -9.93 -9.91
CA ILE A 87 11.51 -8.62 -9.40
C ILE A 87 10.37 -7.91 -8.64
N LEU A 88 9.15 -7.93 -9.19
CA LEU A 88 7.98 -7.32 -8.55
C LEU A 88 7.60 -8.09 -7.28
N GLY A 89 7.57 -9.43 -7.36
CA GLY A 89 7.21 -10.34 -6.28
C GLY A 89 8.23 -10.41 -5.14
N ALA A 90 9.52 -10.22 -5.42
CA ALA A 90 10.64 -10.30 -4.47
C ALA A 90 10.39 -9.56 -3.14
N TYR A 91 9.76 -8.39 -3.20
CA TYR A 91 9.41 -7.58 -2.04
C TYR A 91 8.52 -8.32 -1.03
N PHE A 92 7.55 -9.08 -1.50
CA PHE A 92 6.64 -9.82 -0.63
C PHE A 92 7.35 -10.93 0.15
N TYR A 93 8.40 -11.53 -0.43
CA TYR A 93 9.14 -12.61 0.23
C TYR A 93 9.89 -12.08 1.45
N GLY A 94 10.56 -10.94 1.30
CA GLY A 94 11.21 -10.27 2.41
C GLY A 94 10.20 -9.79 3.46
N TYR A 95 9.11 -9.15 3.02
CA TYR A 95 8.10 -8.58 3.92
C TYR A 95 7.47 -9.65 4.82
N LEU A 96 7.15 -10.83 4.27
CA LEU A 96 6.51 -11.90 5.02
C LEU A 96 7.39 -12.36 6.19
N LEU A 97 8.69 -12.53 5.96
CA LEU A 97 9.65 -13.05 6.95
C LEU A 97 9.71 -12.18 8.22
N THR A 98 9.59 -10.87 8.07
CA THR A 98 9.72 -9.93 9.19
C THR A 98 8.39 -9.51 9.79
N SER A 99 7.29 -9.59 9.03
CA SER A 99 5.95 -9.20 9.51
C SER A 99 5.49 -9.93 10.78
N LEU A 100 5.87 -11.22 10.93
CA LEU A 100 5.56 -12.02 12.12
C LEU A 100 6.37 -11.62 13.36
N PRO A 101 7.73 -11.63 13.34
CA PRO A 101 8.54 -11.27 14.51
C PRO A 101 8.52 -9.77 14.83
N ALA A 102 8.10 -8.92 13.90
CA ALA A 102 8.15 -7.45 14.05
C ALA A 102 7.45 -6.93 15.30
N GLY A 103 6.33 -7.53 15.73
CA GLY A 103 5.64 -7.10 16.95
C GLY A 103 6.49 -7.28 18.21
N LEU A 104 7.13 -8.44 18.36
CA LEU A 104 8.02 -8.74 19.48
C LEU A 104 9.27 -7.85 19.46
N LEU A 105 9.81 -7.62 18.27
CA LEU A 105 10.95 -6.73 18.10
C LEU A 105 10.57 -5.29 18.45
N ALA A 106 9.38 -4.82 18.09
CA ALA A 106 8.90 -3.48 18.42
C ALA A 106 8.71 -3.27 19.92
N GLU A 107 8.28 -4.31 20.64
CA GLU A 107 8.23 -4.28 22.10
C GLU A 107 9.63 -4.21 22.72
N ARG A 108 10.59 -4.95 22.18
CA ARG A 108 11.96 -5.04 22.73
C ARG A 108 12.86 -3.84 22.39
N TYR A 109 12.85 -3.39 21.14
CA TYR A 109 13.77 -2.38 20.61
C TYR A 109 13.13 -1.00 20.47
N GLY A 110 11.82 -0.90 20.64
CA GLY A 110 11.09 0.36 20.55
C GLY A 110 10.73 0.76 19.11
N PRO A 111 9.59 1.47 18.93
CA PRO A 111 9.17 1.90 17.60
C PRO A 111 10.10 2.86 16.86
N LYS A 112 10.75 3.78 17.58
CA LYS A 112 11.64 4.81 17.05
C LYS A 112 12.80 4.16 16.31
N ALA A 113 13.54 3.29 16.99
CA ALA A 113 14.74 2.65 16.43
C ALA A 113 14.42 1.76 15.22
N LEU A 114 13.36 0.94 15.30
CA LEU A 114 13.01 0.02 14.22
C LEU A 114 12.53 0.73 12.95
N VAL A 115 11.67 1.74 13.07
CA VAL A 115 11.19 2.50 11.90
C VAL A 115 12.35 3.28 11.27
N THR A 116 13.23 3.88 12.08
CA THR A 116 14.44 4.54 11.58
C THR A 116 15.34 3.57 10.82
N ALA A 117 15.64 2.40 11.40
CA ALA A 117 16.47 1.39 10.74
C ALA A 117 15.85 0.92 9.42
N SER A 118 14.52 0.70 9.40
CA SER A 118 13.78 0.36 8.19
C SER A 118 13.90 1.45 7.13
N PHE A 119 13.71 2.72 7.49
CA PHE A 119 13.76 3.84 6.54
C PHE A 119 15.14 4.06 5.97
N VAL A 120 16.15 4.15 6.84
CA VAL A 120 17.54 4.34 6.41
C VAL A 120 17.99 3.18 5.54
N GLY A 121 17.76 1.94 5.98
CA GLY A 121 18.13 0.75 5.20
C GLY A 121 17.40 0.69 3.85
N SER A 122 16.08 0.92 3.84
CA SER A 122 15.29 0.84 2.60
C SER A 122 15.68 1.93 1.61
N ALA A 123 15.98 3.14 2.10
CA ALA A 123 16.43 4.24 1.27
C ALA A 123 17.80 3.96 0.64
N VAL A 124 18.77 3.46 1.43
CA VAL A 124 20.10 3.10 0.93
C VAL A 124 20.00 2.01 -0.13
N VAL A 125 19.25 0.94 0.13
CA VAL A 125 19.07 -0.16 -0.83
C VAL A 125 18.35 0.32 -2.09
N THR A 126 17.37 1.22 -1.96
CA THR A 126 16.69 1.83 -3.11
C THR A 126 17.67 2.67 -3.94
N ALA A 127 18.50 3.51 -3.29
CA ALA A 127 19.49 4.33 -3.97
C ALA A 127 20.56 3.50 -4.70
N VAL A 128 20.94 2.34 -4.17
CA VAL A 128 21.93 1.46 -4.80
C VAL A 128 21.32 0.59 -5.93
N THR A 129 19.99 0.46 -5.99
CA THR A 129 19.30 -0.42 -6.95
C THR A 129 19.63 -0.13 -8.43
N PRO A 130 19.77 1.12 -8.91
CA PRO A 130 20.23 1.39 -10.27
C PRO A 130 21.59 0.79 -10.62
N ALA A 131 22.55 0.83 -9.69
CA ALA A 131 23.86 0.21 -9.89
C ALA A 131 23.76 -1.33 -9.91
N LEU A 132 22.90 -1.91 -9.07
CA LEU A 132 22.64 -3.36 -9.06
C LEU A 132 21.98 -3.85 -10.35
N ALA A 133 21.11 -3.02 -10.95
CA ALA A 133 20.48 -3.33 -12.22
C ALA A 133 21.49 -3.48 -13.36
N ALA A 134 22.56 -2.68 -13.35
CA ALA A 134 23.65 -2.79 -14.33
C ALA A 134 24.47 -4.08 -14.18
N TYR A 135 24.48 -4.67 -12.97
CA TYR A 135 25.21 -5.89 -12.69
C TYR A 135 24.40 -7.16 -13.01
N SER A 136 23.20 -7.30 -12.45
CA SER A 136 22.37 -8.50 -12.64
C SER A 136 20.92 -8.33 -12.20
N ALA A 137 20.00 -9.01 -12.88
CA ALA A 137 18.60 -9.13 -12.45
C ALA A 137 18.49 -9.74 -11.04
N TRP A 138 19.35 -10.70 -10.68
CA TRP A 138 19.36 -11.32 -9.36
C TRP A 138 19.74 -10.34 -8.25
N ALA A 139 20.62 -9.38 -8.55
CA ALA A 139 20.98 -8.33 -7.61
C ALA A 139 19.79 -7.39 -7.33
N VAL A 140 18.99 -7.09 -8.35
CA VAL A 140 17.73 -6.33 -8.20
C VAL A 140 16.70 -7.14 -7.41
N ILE A 141 16.54 -8.44 -7.67
CA ILE A 141 15.67 -9.31 -6.88
C ILE A 141 16.09 -9.31 -5.40
N GLY A 142 17.39 -9.43 -5.13
CA GLY A 142 17.93 -9.36 -3.78
C GLY A 142 17.67 -8.01 -3.10
N SER A 143 17.86 -6.89 -3.81
CA SER A 143 17.58 -5.56 -3.26
C SER A 143 16.09 -5.38 -2.95
N ARG A 144 15.21 -5.89 -3.81
CA ARG A 144 13.75 -5.88 -3.60
C ARG A 144 13.34 -6.71 -2.39
N ALA A 145 13.90 -7.90 -2.24
CA ALA A 145 13.67 -8.73 -1.06
C ALA A 145 14.15 -8.05 0.22
N LEU A 146 15.32 -7.39 0.20
CA LEU A 146 15.84 -6.67 1.35
C LEU A 146 14.99 -5.44 1.73
N ILE A 147 14.51 -4.67 0.75
CA ILE A 147 13.55 -3.58 0.99
C ILE A 147 12.25 -4.14 1.61
N GLY A 148 11.78 -5.29 1.12
CA GLY A 148 10.63 -6.00 1.69
C GLY A 148 10.84 -6.36 3.17
N LEU A 149 12.00 -6.96 3.46
CA LEU A 149 12.40 -7.36 4.81
C LEU A 149 12.39 -6.18 5.78
N LEU A 150 12.96 -5.05 5.37
CA LEU A 150 12.98 -3.83 6.18
C LEU A 150 11.57 -3.25 6.36
N ALA A 151 10.78 -3.19 5.29
CA ALA A 151 9.42 -2.65 5.33
C ALA A 151 8.44 -3.49 6.19
N GLY A 152 8.67 -4.80 6.33
CA GLY A 152 7.83 -5.69 7.13
C GLY A 152 7.78 -5.34 8.62
N PHE A 153 8.77 -4.61 9.14
CA PHE A 153 8.75 -4.11 10.52
C PHE A 153 7.79 -2.93 10.72
N VAL A 154 7.58 -2.11 9.70
CA VAL A 154 6.97 -0.79 9.85
C VAL A 154 5.56 -0.89 10.44
N TYR A 155 4.69 -1.69 9.82
CA TYR A 155 3.27 -1.74 10.21
C TYR A 155 3.03 -2.22 11.65
N PRO A 156 3.55 -3.39 12.08
CA PRO A 156 3.40 -3.83 13.47
C PRO A 156 4.00 -2.82 14.46
N THR A 157 5.11 -2.19 14.08
CA THR A 157 5.77 -1.18 14.89
C THR A 157 4.93 0.10 15.06
N LEU A 158 4.26 0.56 14.00
CA LEU A 158 3.33 1.69 14.08
C LEU A 158 2.12 1.38 14.96
N HIS A 159 1.58 0.15 14.90
CA HIS A 159 0.52 -0.29 15.81
C HIS A 159 0.98 -0.32 17.27
N ASN A 160 2.23 -0.73 17.52
CA ASN A 160 2.84 -0.64 18.85
C ASN A 160 2.93 0.82 19.32
N LEU A 161 3.40 1.74 18.48
CA LEU A 161 3.46 3.16 18.79
C LEU A 161 2.08 3.75 19.11
N ILE A 162 1.06 3.42 18.32
CA ILE A 162 -0.35 3.82 18.56
C ILE A 162 -0.82 3.33 19.93
N SER A 163 -0.48 2.11 20.31
CA SER A 163 -0.90 1.52 21.59
C SER A 163 -0.38 2.31 22.80
N ARG A 164 0.79 2.96 22.67
CA ARG A 164 1.49 3.73 23.72
C ARG A 164 1.13 5.21 23.73
N TRP A 165 0.84 5.79 22.56
CA TRP A 165 0.67 7.25 22.40
C TRP A 165 -0.77 7.71 22.24
N ILE A 166 -1.66 6.86 21.73
CA ILE A 166 -2.99 7.27 21.28
C ILE A 166 -4.07 6.74 22.24
N PRO A 167 -4.86 7.63 22.85
CA PRO A 167 -6.00 7.26 23.70
C PRO A 167 -6.99 6.34 22.96
N PRO A 168 -7.63 5.38 23.64
CA PRO A 168 -8.56 4.42 23.02
C PRO A 168 -9.63 5.06 22.13
N ASN A 169 -10.19 6.20 22.54
CA ASN A 169 -11.23 6.95 21.81
C ASN A 169 -10.73 7.57 20.49
N GLU A 170 -9.42 7.76 20.33
CA GLU A 170 -8.80 8.35 19.13
C GLU A 170 -8.11 7.30 18.24
N ARG A 171 -7.86 6.07 18.74
CA ARG A 171 -7.11 5.02 18.04
C ARG A 171 -7.64 4.69 16.65
N GLY A 172 -8.96 4.57 16.50
CA GLY A 172 -9.57 4.27 15.20
C GLY A 172 -9.21 5.29 14.11
N LYS A 173 -9.10 6.57 14.47
CA LYS A 173 -8.73 7.64 13.54
C LYS A 173 -7.27 7.52 13.09
N VAL A 174 -6.37 7.20 14.02
CA VAL A 174 -4.93 7.05 13.70
C VAL A 174 -4.66 5.77 12.92
N ILE A 175 -5.42 4.70 13.16
CA ILE A 175 -5.38 3.49 12.31
C ILE A 175 -5.86 3.82 10.88
N ALA A 176 -6.88 4.67 10.73
CA ALA A 176 -7.28 5.15 9.41
C ALA A 176 -6.16 5.95 8.71
N CYS A 177 -5.33 6.69 9.45
CA CYS A 177 -4.14 7.35 8.91
C CYS A 177 -3.12 6.37 8.31
N ILE A 178 -2.95 5.16 8.87
CA ILE A 178 -2.07 4.13 8.29
C ILE A 178 -2.55 3.73 6.89
N SER A 179 -3.84 3.43 6.77
CA SER A 179 -4.45 3.02 5.50
C SER A 179 -4.46 4.16 4.47
N GLY A 180 -4.78 5.37 4.93
CA GLY A 180 -4.75 6.59 4.12
C GLY A 180 -3.37 6.91 3.60
N GLY A 181 -2.34 6.87 4.46
CA GLY A 181 -0.95 7.15 4.08
C GLY A 181 -0.44 6.19 3.00
N SER A 182 -0.79 4.92 3.12
CA SER A 182 -0.40 3.88 2.16
C SER A 182 -1.03 4.07 0.77
N THR A 183 -2.32 4.39 0.75
CA THR A 183 -3.05 4.67 -0.49
C THR A 183 -2.53 5.96 -1.14
N PHE A 184 -2.35 7.00 -0.34
CA PHE A 184 -1.83 8.29 -0.81
C PHE A 184 -0.39 8.18 -1.32
N GLY A 185 0.44 7.36 -0.67
CA GLY A 185 1.78 7.02 -1.15
C GLY A 185 1.75 6.45 -2.57
N THR A 186 0.82 5.53 -2.85
CA THR A 186 0.65 4.97 -4.21
C THR A 186 0.22 6.04 -5.22
N VAL A 187 -0.79 6.83 -4.86
CA VAL A 187 -1.33 7.89 -5.72
C VAL A 187 -0.27 8.93 -6.08
N LEU A 188 0.62 9.25 -5.15
CA LEU A 188 1.69 10.23 -5.37
C LEU A 188 2.88 9.64 -6.15
N THR A 189 3.23 8.37 -5.89
CA THR A 189 4.46 7.77 -6.43
C THR A 189 4.40 7.54 -7.92
N TRP A 190 3.29 7.01 -8.45
CA TRP A 190 3.22 6.67 -9.87
C TRP A 190 3.33 7.87 -10.81
N PRO A 191 2.63 9.01 -10.58
CA PRO A 191 2.83 10.22 -11.38
C PRO A 191 4.27 10.74 -11.28
N ILE A 192 4.84 10.79 -10.06
CA ILE A 192 6.21 11.28 -9.86
C ILE A 192 7.21 10.38 -10.60
N ALA A 193 7.13 9.07 -10.43
CA ALA A 193 8.02 8.12 -11.08
C ALA A 193 7.87 8.16 -12.62
N GLY A 194 6.65 8.29 -13.13
CA GLY A 194 6.41 8.40 -14.58
C GLY A 194 7.04 9.67 -15.17
N ILE A 195 6.79 10.82 -14.56
CA ILE A 195 7.32 12.12 -15.00
C ILE A 195 8.84 12.17 -14.87
N LEU A 196 9.41 11.69 -13.75
CA LEU A 196 10.85 11.66 -13.54
C LEU A 196 11.55 10.77 -14.55
N THR A 197 11.00 9.58 -14.79
CA THR A 197 11.60 8.63 -15.72
C THR A 197 11.57 9.16 -17.14
N GLU A 198 10.48 9.82 -17.55
CA GLU A 198 10.36 10.39 -18.89
C GLU A 198 11.31 11.57 -19.11
N LYS A 199 11.55 12.41 -18.09
CA LYS A 199 12.38 13.63 -18.22
C LYS A 199 13.87 13.44 -17.90
N PHE A 200 14.18 12.63 -16.89
CA PHE A 200 15.53 12.51 -16.33
C PHE A 200 16.09 11.09 -16.41
N GLY A 201 15.26 10.11 -16.79
CA GLY A 201 15.63 8.70 -16.83
C GLY A 201 15.28 7.95 -15.55
N TRP A 202 15.21 6.62 -15.66
CA TRP A 202 14.60 5.76 -14.62
C TRP A 202 15.39 5.74 -13.31
N ALA A 203 16.69 6.03 -13.33
CA ALA A 203 17.52 6.03 -12.12
C ALA A 203 17.08 7.11 -11.11
N TYR A 204 16.63 8.28 -11.58
CA TYR A 204 16.15 9.37 -10.71
C TYR A 204 14.88 9.00 -9.94
N SER A 205 14.06 8.13 -10.51
CA SER A 205 12.90 7.56 -9.84
C SER A 205 13.28 6.65 -8.68
N PHE A 206 14.54 6.22 -8.53
CA PHE A 206 15.04 5.56 -7.32
C PHE A 206 15.66 6.57 -6.35
N TYR A 207 16.49 7.50 -6.85
CA TYR A 207 17.22 8.45 -6.02
C TYR A 207 16.30 9.43 -5.27
N LEU A 208 15.29 10.01 -5.94
CA LEU A 208 14.45 11.02 -5.30
C LEU A 208 13.56 10.43 -4.18
N PRO A 209 12.87 9.29 -4.37
CA PRO A 209 12.19 8.61 -3.27
C PRO A 209 13.12 8.21 -2.12
N ALA A 210 14.33 7.72 -2.43
CA ALA A 210 15.31 7.38 -1.40
C ALA A 210 15.72 8.60 -0.56
N LEU A 211 16.03 9.73 -1.21
CA LEU A 211 16.34 10.99 -0.53
C LEU A 211 15.16 11.45 0.35
N PHE A 212 13.94 11.41 -0.17
CA PHE A 212 12.76 11.79 0.59
C PHE A 212 12.57 10.90 1.83
N VAL A 213 12.73 9.58 1.70
CA VAL A 213 12.66 8.66 2.85
C VAL A 213 13.74 8.95 3.89
N LEU A 214 14.96 9.30 3.48
CA LEU A 214 16.03 9.71 4.41
C LEU A 214 15.68 11.00 5.16
N LEU A 215 15.13 12.00 4.47
CA LEU A 215 14.68 13.24 5.11
C LEU A 215 13.57 12.97 6.13
N ILE A 216 12.62 12.09 5.78
CA ILE A 216 11.58 11.66 6.73
C ILE A 216 12.17 10.85 7.89
N ALA A 217 13.21 10.04 7.67
CA ALA A 217 13.89 9.33 8.77
C ALA A 217 14.52 10.30 9.77
N ILE A 218 15.12 11.39 9.31
CA ILE A 218 15.64 12.46 10.17
C ILE A 218 14.51 13.09 10.98
N LEU A 219 13.40 13.44 10.33
CA LEU A 219 12.21 13.99 11.01
C LEU A 219 11.61 12.99 12.01
N TRP A 220 11.59 11.70 11.68
CA TRP A 220 11.11 10.65 12.57
C TRP A 220 11.95 10.57 13.84
N VAL A 221 13.27 10.57 13.72
CA VAL A 221 14.17 10.58 14.89
C VAL A 221 14.00 11.84 15.73
N ALA A 222 13.77 12.99 15.09
CA ALA A 222 13.63 14.28 15.76
C ALA A 222 12.28 14.45 16.47
N LEU A 223 11.19 13.87 15.94
CA LEU A 223 9.81 14.14 16.39
C LEU A 223 9.16 13.00 17.16
N ILE A 224 9.67 11.77 17.08
CA ILE A 224 9.08 10.59 17.70
C ILE A 224 9.93 10.10 18.87
N GLU A 225 9.26 9.72 19.96
CA GLU A 225 9.83 8.99 21.09
C GLU A 225 8.98 7.73 21.36
N ASP A 226 9.57 6.71 22.00
CA ASP A 226 8.92 5.40 22.15
C ASP A 226 7.78 5.41 23.15
N SER A 227 7.81 6.34 24.11
CA SER A 227 6.76 6.56 25.08
C SER A 227 6.52 8.06 25.33
N PRO A 228 5.29 8.46 25.72
CA PRO A 228 5.00 9.84 26.13
C PRO A 228 5.89 10.31 27.30
N ALA A 229 6.35 9.39 28.15
CA ALA A 229 7.19 9.70 29.31
C ALA A 229 8.61 10.13 28.94
N GLU A 230 9.15 9.63 27.83
CA GLU A 230 10.48 9.97 27.31
C GLU A 230 10.48 11.29 26.50
N HIS A 231 9.29 11.79 26.15
CA HIS A 231 9.17 12.91 25.25
C HIS A 231 9.45 14.26 25.91
N LYS A 232 10.62 14.85 25.60
CA LYS A 232 11.15 16.07 26.24
C LYS A 232 10.25 17.31 26.18
N SER A 233 9.42 17.45 25.14
CA SER A 233 8.58 18.64 24.92
C SER A 233 7.07 18.38 25.06
N ILE A 234 6.66 17.27 25.66
CA ILE A 234 5.24 17.01 25.93
C ILE A 234 4.78 17.87 27.10
N THR A 235 3.56 18.42 27.02
CA THR A 235 3.00 19.15 28.15
C THR A 235 2.60 18.16 29.26
N PRO A 236 2.78 18.51 30.55
CA PRO A 236 2.37 17.64 31.66
C PRO A 236 0.88 17.26 31.59
N THR A 237 0.04 18.20 31.13
CA THR A 237 -1.40 18.00 30.95
C THR A 237 -1.73 17.00 29.86
N GLU A 238 -1.01 17.00 28.73
CA GLU A 238 -1.19 16.01 27.66
C GLU A 238 -0.68 14.63 28.10
N ARG A 239 0.47 14.58 28.77
CA ARG A 239 1.03 13.33 29.29
C ARG A 239 0.07 12.67 30.27
N GLN A 240 -0.40 13.41 31.27
CA GLN A 240 -1.36 12.92 32.25
C GLN A 240 -2.65 12.44 31.57
N PHE A 241 -3.17 13.20 30.60
CA PHE A 241 -4.34 12.78 29.82
C PHE A 241 -4.11 11.43 29.13
N ILE A 242 -2.97 11.22 28.48
CA ILE A 242 -2.64 9.95 27.80
C ILE A 242 -2.55 8.80 28.81
N GLU A 243 -1.83 8.99 29.92
CA GLU A 243 -1.64 7.97 30.95
C GLU A 243 -2.98 7.58 31.62
N GLU A 244 -3.82 8.56 31.95
CA GLU A 244 -5.16 8.35 32.51
C GLU A 244 -6.11 7.68 31.51
N SER A 245 -5.96 7.98 30.21
CA SER A 245 -6.80 7.40 29.14
C SER A 245 -6.67 5.88 29.03
N PHE A 246 -5.55 5.32 29.48
CA PHE A 246 -5.33 3.88 29.38
C PHE A 246 -6.02 3.10 30.52
N GLY A 247 -6.22 3.70 31.69
CA GLY A 247 -6.92 3.11 32.84
C GLY A 247 -6.48 1.68 33.21
N ASP A 248 -7.25 0.99 34.05
CA ASP A 248 -7.15 -0.47 34.29
C ASP A 248 -7.81 -1.29 33.14
N THR A 249 -8.07 -0.67 31.99
CA THR A 249 -8.96 -1.15 30.92
C THR A 249 -8.39 -2.30 30.08
N ILE A 250 -7.13 -2.68 30.29
CA ILE A 250 -6.54 -3.89 29.68
C ILE A 250 -6.72 -5.02 30.69
N SER A 251 -7.56 -5.99 30.35
CA SER A 251 -7.67 -7.25 31.09
C SER A 251 -6.27 -7.80 31.38
N LYS A 252 -5.86 -7.79 32.65
CA LYS A 252 -4.54 -8.30 33.09
C LYS A 252 -4.39 -9.81 32.84
N THR A 253 -5.48 -10.50 32.50
CA THR A 253 -5.50 -11.88 32.05
C THR A 253 -5.35 -11.96 30.54
N LYS A 254 -4.13 -12.28 30.07
CA LYS A 254 -3.87 -12.75 28.71
C LYS A 254 -4.54 -14.11 28.53
N THR A 255 -5.77 -14.13 28.03
CA THR A 255 -6.42 -15.37 27.60
C THR A 255 -5.98 -15.70 26.18
N PHE A 256 -5.58 -16.96 25.95
CA PHE A 256 -5.25 -17.40 24.60
C PHE A 256 -6.53 -17.43 23.76
N PRO A 257 -6.49 -16.95 22.50
CA PRO A 257 -7.61 -17.08 21.58
C PRO A 257 -8.01 -18.55 21.43
N PRO A 258 -9.30 -18.88 21.35
CA PRO A 258 -9.76 -20.25 21.11
C PRO A 258 -9.52 -20.63 19.64
N TYR A 259 -8.25 -20.86 19.26
CA TYR A 259 -7.81 -21.03 17.87
C TYR A 259 -8.64 -22.07 17.12
N LYS A 260 -8.89 -23.23 17.73
CA LYS A 260 -9.71 -24.29 17.12
C LYS A 260 -11.09 -23.77 16.72
N GLN A 261 -11.79 -23.07 17.60
CA GLN A 261 -13.13 -22.55 17.33
C GLN A 261 -13.11 -21.47 16.25
N VAL A 262 -12.13 -20.56 16.30
CA VAL A 262 -11.96 -19.49 15.31
C VAL A 262 -11.75 -20.07 13.91
N PHE A 263 -10.78 -20.99 13.76
CA PHE A 263 -10.41 -21.58 12.47
C PHE A 263 -11.40 -22.64 11.95
N THR A 264 -12.34 -23.10 12.77
CA THR A 264 -13.48 -23.92 12.31
C THR A 264 -14.74 -23.11 12.03
N SER A 265 -14.78 -21.82 12.37
CA SER A 265 -15.99 -21.01 12.22
C SER A 265 -16.18 -20.54 10.77
N LEU A 266 -17.35 -20.87 10.20
CA LEU A 266 -17.69 -20.48 8.83
C LEU A 266 -17.65 -18.96 8.60
N PRO A 267 -18.12 -18.08 9.51
CA PRO A 267 -18.04 -16.64 9.31
C PRO A 267 -16.60 -16.11 9.21
N TYR A 268 -15.68 -16.65 10.00
CA TYR A 268 -14.27 -16.26 9.93
C TYR A 268 -13.58 -16.79 8.67
N LEU A 269 -13.86 -18.04 8.28
CA LEU A 269 -13.33 -18.60 7.03
C LEU A 269 -13.84 -17.82 5.81
N ALA A 270 -15.11 -17.43 5.77
CA ALA A 270 -15.65 -16.57 4.73
C ALA A 270 -14.96 -15.20 4.71
N LEU A 271 -14.72 -14.59 5.87
CA LEU A 271 -13.99 -13.34 6.00
C LEU A 271 -12.53 -13.46 5.52
N LEU A 272 -11.88 -14.59 5.80
CA LEU A 272 -10.51 -14.87 5.37
C LEU A 272 -10.40 -14.95 3.84
N VAL A 273 -11.33 -15.66 3.19
CA VAL A 273 -11.41 -15.73 1.72
C VAL A 273 -11.67 -14.34 1.13
N LEU A 274 -12.61 -13.59 1.71
CA LEU A 274 -12.95 -12.24 1.27
C LEU A 274 -11.73 -11.30 1.37
N HIS A 275 -11.02 -11.34 2.50
CA HIS A 275 -9.85 -10.51 2.73
C HIS A 275 -8.68 -10.91 1.81
N TYR A 276 -8.48 -12.21 1.58
CA TYR A 276 -7.49 -12.71 0.63
C TYR A 276 -7.78 -12.21 -0.79
N GLY A 277 -9.02 -12.34 -1.27
CA GLY A 277 -9.43 -11.83 -2.58
C GLY A 277 -9.24 -10.32 -2.73
N ASN A 278 -9.53 -9.55 -1.68
CA ASN A 278 -9.28 -8.11 -1.67
C ASN A 278 -7.78 -7.77 -1.81
N PHE A 279 -6.92 -8.48 -1.08
CA PHE A 279 -5.47 -8.30 -1.14
C PHE A 279 -4.91 -8.74 -2.49
N TRP A 280 -5.36 -9.87 -3.02
CA TRP A 280 -4.98 -10.31 -4.37
C TRP A 280 -5.30 -9.24 -5.41
N GLY A 281 -6.55 -8.78 -5.46
CA GLY A 281 -6.99 -7.76 -6.42
C GLY A 281 -6.22 -6.45 -6.28
N MET A 282 -5.99 -5.98 -5.05
CA MET A 282 -5.17 -4.79 -4.82
C MET A 282 -3.75 -4.97 -5.34
N ASN A 283 -3.08 -6.08 -5.02
CA ASN A 283 -1.72 -6.33 -5.48
C ASN A 283 -1.64 -6.48 -7.00
N PHE A 284 -2.63 -7.14 -7.63
CA PHE A 284 -2.75 -7.26 -9.08
C PHE A 284 -2.79 -5.89 -9.75
N PHE A 285 -3.60 -4.95 -9.24
CA PHE A 285 -3.62 -3.61 -9.78
C PHE A 285 -2.30 -2.85 -9.54
N ILE A 286 -1.60 -3.07 -8.41
CA ILE A 286 -0.28 -2.44 -8.16
C ILE A 286 0.73 -2.89 -9.23
N THR A 287 0.72 -4.17 -9.60
CA THR A 287 1.72 -4.76 -10.50
C THR A 287 1.37 -4.57 -11.97
N GLN A 288 0.09 -4.72 -12.33
CA GLN A 288 -0.32 -4.79 -13.74
C GLN A 288 -0.83 -3.46 -14.31
N THR A 289 -1.38 -2.54 -13.51
CA THR A 289 -1.99 -1.30 -14.05
C THR A 289 -0.99 -0.47 -14.84
N PRO A 290 0.22 -0.14 -14.33
CA PRO A 290 1.19 0.64 -15.10
C PRO A 290 1.56 -0.02 -16.42
N LYS A 291 1.76 -1.34 -16.39
CA LYS A 291 2.10 -2.14 -17.56
C LYS A 291 0.99 -2.11 -18.60
N PHE A 292 -0.26 -2.29 -18.18
CA PHE A 292 -1.42 -2.23 -19.06
C PHE A 292 -1.59 -0.85 -19.70
N MET A 293 -1.43 0.24 -18.93
CA MET A 293 -1.51 1.60 -19.46
C MET A 293 -0.43 1.88 -20.51
N ASN A 294 0.79 1.38 -20.31
CA ASN A 294 1.91 1.63 -21.21
C ASN A 294 1.95 0.68 -22.42
N GLU A 295 1.91 -0.63 -22.20
CA GLU A 295 2.13 -1.63 -23.25
C GLU A 295 0.87 -1.95 -24.05
N VAL A 296 -0.32 -1.92 -23.43
CA VAL A 296 -1.58 -2.27 -24.11
C VAL A 296 -2.29 -1.04 -24.64
N LEU A 297 -2.42 0.01 -23.82
CA LEU A 297 -3.09 1.25 -24.25
C LEU A 297 -2.15 2.26 -24.92
N GLY A 298 -0.83 2.00 -24.93
CA GLY A 298 0.15 2.81 -25.63
C GLY A 298 0.46 4.18 -25.00
N PHE A 299 0.07 4.42 -23.74
CA PHE A 299 0.37 5.69 -23.08
C PHE A 299 1.86 5.82 -22.78
N LYS A 300 2.42 7.01 -23.03
CA LYS A 300 3.76 7.40 -22.55
C LYS A 300 3.86 7.27 -21.03
N LEU A 301 5.07 7.09 -20.53
CA LEU A 301 5.32 6.70 -19.15
C LEU A 301 4.78 7.71 -18.11
N ALA A 302 4.86 9.02 -18.38
CA ALA A 302 4.25 10.03 -17.52
C ALA A 302 2.72 9.87 -17.44
N ASN A 303 2.05 9.72 -18.59
CA ASN A 303 0.61 9.52 -18.65
C ASN A 303 0.20 8.18 -18.06
N ALA A 304 0.96 7.11 -18.30
CA ALA A 304 0.74 5.80 -17.70
C ALA A 304 0.82 5.88 -16.17
N GLY A 305 1.77 6.65 -15.61
CA GLY A 305 1.87 6.91 -14.18
C GLY A 305 0.69 7.69 -13.61
N ILE A 306 0.24 8.74 -14.31
CA ILE A 306 -0.93 9.54 -13.91
C ILE A 306 -2.21 8.70 -13.95
N LEU A 307 -2.46 8.01 -15.06
CA LEU A 307 -3.68 7.20 -15.23
C LEU A 307 -3.71 6.00 -14.29
N SER A 308 -2.55 5.43 -13.97
CA SER A 308 -2.46 4.35 -12.99
C SER A 308 -2.83 4.80 -11.58
N SER A 309 -2.69 6.07 -11.21
CA SER A 309 -3.03 6.54 -9.85
C SER A 309 -4.55 6.71 -9.63
N LEU A 310 -5.31 6.95 -10.70
CA LEU A 310 -6.75 7.23 -10.65
C LEU A 310 -7.57 6.13 -9.94
N PRO A 311 -7.35 4.82 -10.19
CA PRO A 311 -8.09 3.76 -9.50
C PRO A 311 -7.91 3.77 -7.99
N TYR A 312 -6.70 4.05 -7.48
CA TYR A 312 -6.43 4.13 -6.03
C TYR A 312 -7.05 5.38 -5.42
N MET A 313 -7.02 6.49 -6.15
CA MET A 313 -7.69 7.72 -5.75
C MET A 313 -9.21 7.50 -5.68
N ALA A 314 -9.80 6.85 -6.68
CA ALA A 314 -11.22 6.47 -6.67
C ALA A 314 -11.55 5.53 -5.51
N ARG A 315 -10.71 4.53 -5.22
CA ARG A 315 -10.87 3.65 -4.05
C ARG A 315 -10.88 4.44 -2.74
N MET A 316 -9.95 5.38 -2.58
CA MET A 316 -9.84 6.20 -1.37
C MET A 316 -11.12 7.02 -1.13
N PHE A 317 -11.57 7.78 -2.12
CA PHE A 317 -12.78 8.60 -1.99
C PHE A 317 -14.04 7.76 -1.84
N SER A 318 -14.14 6.66 -2.59
CA SER A 318 -15.26 5.73 -2.46
C SER A 318 -15.28 5.06 -1.09
N GLY A 319 -14.13 4.79 -0.49
CA GLY A 319 -14.04 4.25 0.87
C GLY A 319 -14.66 5.18 1.92
N PHE A 320 -14.45 6.50 1.81
CA PHE A 320 -15.12 7.48 2.66
C PHE A 320 -16.63 7.54 2.40
N PHE A 321 -17.03 7.51 1.13
CA PHE A 321 -18.43 7.53 0.72
C PHE A 321 -19.19 6.31 1.26
N PHE A 322 -18.66 5.10 1.05
CA PHE A 322 -19.26 3.86 1.55
C PHE A 322 -19.22 3.78 3.08
N GLY A 323 -18.14 4.28 3.71
CA GLY A 323 -18.08 4.42 5.17
C GLY A 323 -19.23 5.27 5.72
N PHE A 324 -19.44 6.45 5.14
CA PHE A 324 -20.52 7.35 5.52
C PHE A 324 -21.91 6.72 5.30
N ILE A 325 -22.13 6.05 4.17
CA ILE A 325 -23.39 5.32 3.93
C ILE A 325 -23.58 4.22 4.96
N GLY A 326 -22.54 3.44 5.26
CA GLY A 326 -22.60 2.37 6.26
C GLY A 326 -22.96 2.91 7.64
N ASP A 327 -22.39 4.04 8.04
CA ASP A 327 -22.72 4.71 9.30
C ASP A 327 -24.15 5.22 9.32
N LEU A 328 -24.65 5.82 8.23
CA LEU A 328 -26.05 6.27 8.13
C LEU A 328 -27.04 5.11 8.22
N ILE A 329 -26.77 4.00 7.53
CA ILE A 329 -27.62 2.79 7.57
C ILE A 329 -27.66 2.23 8.99
N ARG A 330 -26.52 2.22 9.69
CA ARG A 330 -26.43 1.75 11.08
C ARG A 330 -27.10 2.69 12.07
N GLN A 331 -26.94 4.01 11.91
CA GLN A 331 -27.55 5.02 12.80
C GLN A 331 -29.08 5.06 12.68
N LYS A 332 -29.61 4.74 11.50
CA LYS A 332 -31.06 4.67 11.24
C LYS A 332 -31.65 3.28 11.46
N ASP A 333 -30.85 2.32 11.96
CA ASP A 333 -31.24 0.92 12.18
C ASP A 333 -31.91 0.26 10.97
N LEU A 334 -31.52 0.64 9.74
CA LEU A 334 -32.17 0.18 8.51
C LEU A 334 -31.81 -1.26 8.16
N LEU A 335 -30.61 -1.71 8.52
CA LEU A 335 -30.11 -3.06 8.26
C LEU A 335 -29.29 -3.55 9.45
N SER A 336 -29.35 -4.86 9.72
CA SER A 336 -28.46 -5.50 10.68
C SER A 336 -27.00 -5.46 10.21
N THR A 337 -26.04 -5.49 11.15
CA THR A 337 -24.60 -5.51 10.83
C THR A 337 -24.27 -6.62 9.83
N THR A 338 -24.80 -7.82 10.04
CA THR A 338 -24.59 -8.96 9.13
C THR A 338 -25.15 -8.69 7.74
N ALA A 339 -26.33 -8.09 7.63
CA ALA A 339 -26.92 -7.72 6.35
C ALA A 339 -26.05 -6.70 5.61
N ILE A 340 -25.53 -5.68 6.31
CA ILE A 340 -24.58 -4.69 5.76
C ILE A 340 -23.31 -5.38 5.25
N ARG A 341 -22.66 -6.23 6.08
CA ARG A 341 -21.41 -6.90 5.68
C ARG A 341 -21.60 -7.77 4.44
N LYS A 342 -22.74 -8.47 4.33
CA LYS A 342 -23.05 -9.33 3.18
C LYS A 342 -23.47 -8.55 1.94
N SER A 343 -24.38 -7.59 2.05
CA SER A 343 -24.89 -6.84 0.89
C SER A 343 -23.79 -6.01 0.24
N PHE A 344 -22.92 -5.38 1.02
CA PHE A 344 -21.83 -4.58 0.48
C PHE A 344 -20.68 -5.40 -0.13
N CYS A 345 -20.68 -6.74 0.01
CA CYS A 345 -19.79 -7.60 -0.78
C CYS A 345 -20.09 -7.52 -2.29
N LEU A 346 -21.33 -7.17 -2.67
CA LEU A 346 -21.68 -6.90 -4.06
C LEU A 346 -20.81 -5.78 -4.63
N PHE A 347 -20.72 -4.65 -3.92
CA PHE A 347 -19.91 -3.50 -4.33
C PHE A 347 -18.42 -3.75 -4.14
N SER A 348 -18.01 -4.37 -3.04
CA SER A 348 -16.58 -4.51 -2.75
C SER A 348 -15.88 -5.58 -3.58
N HIS A 349 -16.58 -6.63 -4.05
CA HIS A 349 -15.97 -7.76 -4.74
C HIS A 349 -16.67 -8.17 -6.04
N LEU A 350 -17.99 -8.35 -6.05
CA LEU A 350 -18.68 -8.89 -7.23
C LEU A 350 -18.67 -7.91 -8.42
N ILE A 351 -19.03 -6.64 -8.21
CA ILE A 351 -18.98 -5.61 -9.27
C ILE A 351 -17.54 -5.44 -9.79
N PRO A 352 -16.51 -5.29 -8.93
CA PRO A 352 -15.10 -5.30 -9.36
C PRO A 352 -14.72 -6.54 -10.18
N ALA A 353 -15.16 -7.74 -9.78
CA ALA A 353 -14.89 -8.96 -10.53
C ALA A 353 -15.52 -8.95 -11.92
N VAL A 354 -16.76 -8.46 -12.07
CA VAL A 354 -17.41 -8.29 -13.36
C VAL A 354 -16.63 -7.33 -14.26
N PHE A 355 -16.16 -6.19 -13.74
CA PHE A 355 -15.33 -5.27 -14.53
C PHE A 355 -13.99 -5.89 -14.96
N LEU A 356 -13.32 -6.64 -14.07
CA LEU A 356 -12.11 -7.38 -14.41
C LEU A 356 -12.34 -8.39 -15.53
N ILE A 357 -13.48 -9.09 -15.54
CA ILE A 357 -13.85 -10.02 -16.59
C ILE A 357 -14.13 -9.29 -17.90
N ILE A 358 -14.74 -8.11 -17.87
CA ILE A 358 -15.12 -7.34 -19.07
C ILE A 358 -13.91 -6.71 -19.78
N ILE A 359 -12.88 -6.27 -19.04
CA ILE A 359 -11.73 -5.52 -19.60
C ILE A 359 -11.09 -6.19 -20.83
N PRO A 360 -10.82 -7.51 -20.84
CA PRO A 360 -10.25 -8.19 -22.02
C PRO A 360 -11.16 -8.21 -23.26
N PHE A 361 -12.46 -7.97 -23.12
CA PHE A 361 -13.45 -8.09 -24.21
C PHE A 361 -13.87 -6.74 -24.83
N VAL A 362 -13.55 -5.61 -24.21
CA VAL A 362 -14.01 -4.27 -24.65
C VAL A 362 -13.08 -3.59 -25.68
N GLY A 363 -12.12 -4.33 -26.23
CA GLY A 363 -11.13 -3.79 -27.17
C GLY A 363 -10.07 -2.93 -26.47
N GLN A 364 -9.36 -2.10 -27.24
CA GLN A 364 -8.26 -1.26 -26.77
C GLN A 364 -8.63 0.24 -26.67
N ASP A 365 -9.92 0.58 -26.57
CA ASP A 365 -10.33 1.97 -26.34
C ASP A 365 -9.78 2.44 -24.97
N PRO A 366 -8.88 3.44 -24.94
CA PRO A 366 -8.22 3.82 -23.70
C PRO A 366 -9.19 4.41 -22.67
N LEU A 367 -10.22 5.13 -23.10
CA LEU A 367 -11.19 5.75 -22.20
C LEU A 367 -12.05 4.69 -21.52
N VAL A 368 -12.52 3.70 -22.28
CA VAL A 368 -13.33 2.59 -21.76
C VAL A 368 -12.51 1.76 -20.77
N CYS A 369 -11.29 1.37 -21.15
CA CYS A 369 -10.44 0.54 -20.30
C CYS A 369 -10.05 1.25 -19.00
N VAL A 370 -9.63 2.51 -19.07
CA VAL A 370 -9.32 3.31 -17.87
C VAL A 370 -10.56 3.47 -17.00
N GLY A 371 -11.72 3.78 -17.59
CA GLY A 371 -12.99 3.93 -16.88
C GLY A 371 -13.38 2.67 -16.10
N LEU A 372 -13.22 1.48 -16.70
CA LEU A 372 -13.49 0.20 -16.05
C LEU A 372 -12.52 -0.08 -14.90
N ILE A 373 -11.22 0.16 -15.07
CA ILE A 373 -10.20 -0.04 -14.03
C ILE A 373 -10.45 0.91 -12.85
N VAL A 374 -10.73 2.18 -13.12
CA VAL A 374 -11.06 3.19 -12.09
C VAL A 374 -12.33 2.79 -11.35
N SER A 375 -13.37 2.36 -12.08
CA SER A 375 -14.63 1.90 -11.48
C SER A 375 -14.42 0.66 -10.62
N CYS A 376 -13.58 -0.28 -11.06
CA CYS A 376 -13.25 -1.51 -10.33
C CYS A 376 -12.70 -1.21 -8.93
N LEU A 377 -11.65 -0.39 -8.83
CA LEU A 377 -11.10 -0.01 -7.51
C LEU A 377 -11.98 0.99 -6.75
N GLY A 378 -12.74 1.83 -7.45
CA GLY A 378 -13.75 2.71 -6.85
C GLY A 378 -14.81 1.92 -6.07
N PHE A 379 -15.49 0.97 -6.71
CA PHE A 379 -16.47 0.10 -6.03
C PHE A 379 -15.83 -0.76 -4.95
N ASN A 380 -14.58 -1.22 -5.16
CA ASN A 380 -13.81 -1.92 -4.13
C ASN A 380 -13.60 -1.07 -2.85
N GLY A 381 -13.76 0.26 -2.91
CA GLY A 381 -13.80 1.14 -1.74
C GLY A 381 -14.79 0.69 -0.66
N ALA A 382 -15.87 -0.01 -1.01
CA ALA A 382 -16.80 -0.63 -0.06
C ALA A 382 -16.17 -1.71 0.85
N SER A 383 -14.91 -2.12 0.59
CA SER A 383 -14.11 -2.97 1.48
C SER A 383 -13.99 -2.40 2.91
N THR A 384 -14.04 -1.07 3.07
CA THR A 384 -13.99 -0.39 4.38
C THR A 384 -15.12 -0.80 5.32
N ILE A 385 -16.29 -1.16 4.79
CA ILE A 385 -17.47 -1.58 5.57
C ILE A 385 -17.77 -3.07 5.41
N THR A 386 -16.86 -3.84 4.81
CA THR A 386 -16.97 -5.31 4.70
C THR A 386 -15.79 -5.97 5.40
N ASN A 387 -14.78 -6.43 4.68
CA ASN A 387 -13.68 -7.24 5.23
C ASN A 387 -12.78 -6.49 6.22
N LEU A 388 -12.60 -5.17 6.10
CA LEU A 388 -11.63 -4.44 6.92
C LEU A 388 -12.08 -4.22 8.38
N VAL A 389 -13.38 -4.24 8.64
CA VAL A 389 -13.96 -4.00 9.99
C VAL A 389 -14.55 -5.26 10.63
N ASN A 390 -14.85 -6.29 9.83
CA ASN A 390 -15.62 -7.46 10.29
C ASN A 390 -14.92 -8.29 11.38
N ALA A 391 -13.58 -8.26 11.47
CA ALA A 391 -12.87 -8.95 12.56
C ALA A 391 -13.26 -8.41 13.95
N GLN A 392 -13.62 -7.12 14.03
CA GLN A 392 -14.09 -6.49 15.26
C GLN A 392 -15.50 -6.95 15.64
N ASP A 393 -16.37 -7.15 14.64
CA ASP A 393 -17.75 -7.61 14.86
C ASP A 393 -17.80 -9.09 15.25
N LEU A 394 -16.93 -9.94 14.69
CA LEU A 394 -16.93 -11.38 14.94
C LEU A 394 -16.38 -11.76 16.32
N ALA A 395 -15.27 -11.15 16.74
CA ALA A 395 -14.65 -11.47 18.01
C ALA A 395 -13.96 -10.22 18.59
N PRO A 396 -14.71 -9.31 19.24
CA PRO A 396 -14.18 -8.04 19.75
C PRO A 396 -12.91 -8.21 20.62
N ASN A 397 -12.90 -9.21 21.50
CA ASN A 397 -11.78 -9.51 22.40
C ASN A 397 -10.52 -10.05 21.69
N PHE A 398 -10.68 -10.61 20.49
CA PHE A 398 -9.60 -11.23 19.71
C PHE A 398 -9.41 -10.60 18.32
N ALA A 399 -10.05 -9.45 18.06
CA ALA A 399 -10.13 -8.84 16.74
C ALA A 399 -8.76 -8.55 16.12
N ALA A 400 -7.81 -8.08 16.93
CA ALA A 400 -6.44 -7.83 16.51
C ALA A 400 -5.72 -9.12 16.08
N THR A 401 -5.92 -10.23 16.80
CA THR A 401 -5.35 -11.52 16.45
C THR A 401 -5.95 -12.06 15.15
N LEU A 402 -7.29 -12.02 15.03
CA LEU A 402 -8.00 -12.45 13.81
C LEU A 402 -7.51 -11.66 12.58
N TYR A 403 -7.42 -10.34 12.72
CA TYR A 403 -6.92 -9.45 11.66
C TYR A 403 -5.45 -9.73 11.34
N GLY A 404 -4.60 -10.01 12.34
CA GLY A 404 -3.21 -10.38 12.14
C GLY A 404 -3.04 -11.61 11.24
N PHE A 405 -3.81 -12.68 11.50
CA PHE A 405 -3.83 -13.86 10.64
C PHE A 405 -4.37 -13.57 9.23
N MET A 406 -5.45 -12.79 9.13
CA MET A 406 -6.00 -12.36 7.84
C MET A 406 -4.96 -11.60 7.01
N ASN A 407 -4.23 -10.68 7.63
CA ASN A 407 -3.22 -9.86 6.96
C ASN A 407 -1.98 -10.68 6.59
N PHE A 408 -1.56 -11.63 7.43
CA PHE A 408 -0.47 -12.56 7.11
C PHE A 408 -0.80 -13.38 5.86
N LEU A 409 -1.97 -14.01 5.82
CA LEU A 409 -2.43 -14.77 4.66
C LEU A 409 -2.67 -13.87 3.45
N GLY A 410 -3.29 -12.71 3.63
CA GLY A 410 -3.51 -11.73 2.56
C GLY A 410 -2.22 -11.24 1.92
N THR A 411 -1.15 -11.09 2.70
CA THR A 411 0.18 -10.73 2.18
C THR A 411 0.71 -11.78 1.20
N THR A 412 0.40 -13.07 1.43
CA THR A 412 0.80 -14.14 0.51
C THR A 412 0.11 -14.05 -0.86
N ALA A 413 -1.03 -13.34 -0.97
CA ALA A 413 -1.66 -13.09 -2.25
C ALA A 413 -0.78 -12.26 -3.20
N GLY A 414 0.12 -11.44 -2.65
CA GLY A 414 1.10 -10.68 -3.45
C GLY A 414 2.12 -11.54 -4.19
N PHE A 415 2.24 -12.84 -3.86
CA PHE A 415 3.05 -13.80 -4.62
C PHE A 415 2.34 -14.30 -5.89
N LEU A 416 1.01 -14.38 -5.84
CA LEU A 416 0.18 -14.98 -6.89
C LEU A 416 -0.47 -13.94 -7.82
N ALA A 417 -0.43 -12.67 -7.43
CA ALA A 417 -0.94 -11.53 -8.18
C ALA A 417 0.13 -10.94 -9.12
#